data_AF-A0A5E4HYL8-F1
#
_entry.id   AF-A0A5E4HYL8-F1
#
_cell.length_a   1.000
_cell.length_b   1.000
_cell.length_c   1.000
_cell.angle_alpha   90.00
_cell.angle_beta   90.00
_cell.angle_gamma   90.00
#
_symmetry.space_group_name_H-M   'P 1'
#
loop_
_entity.id
_entity.type
_entity.pdbx_description
1 polymer ?
#
loop_
_entity_poly.entity_id
_entity_poly.type
_entity_poly.pdbx_seq_one_letter_code
_entity_poly.pdbx_strand_id
1 'polypeptide(L)'
;MKGWVRPGPDEPQAAPPAKVPAPAGAETLTSARLTQLLAGLNDANYQVRLLPELENLTRLDLKKQAEANALINNWAKTHKLDENQRKFLYELAAATAPAAAALQADKDYLLTADGFRKQNGPYREKSNNCRHYGFKLYYQGLGPLLEPGLSKTLGKKIYGRPSGFDWQSSGIKRYPARDWDRMSQDQKDAKLAGRPTFVYYTYDSKDLDAILKTLKPGDLIGVDRNPRTQNAHVGIYVGDGQIIHIGRPLYRDDLKDFVRRAHTVTVYKLVRRNMEKPDLSMLMSGEPVGD
;
A
#
# COMPACT_ATOMS: atom_id res chain seq x y z
N MET A 1 -32.50 8.42 -5.54
CA MET A 1 -31.27 7.61 -5.44
C MET A 1 -31.68 6.15 -5.43
N LYS A 2 -31.32 5.34 -6.44
CA LYS A 2 -31.53 3.89 -6.36
C LYS A 2 -30.57 3.35 -5.29
N GLY A 3 -31.11 2.70 -4.26
CA GLY A 3 -30.32 2.10 -3.18
C GLY A 3 -29.38 1.04 -3.75
N TRP A 4 -28.13 1.06 -3.32
CA TRP A 4 -27.18 -0.01 -3.60
C TRP A 4 -27.65 -1.26 -2.85
N VAL A 5 -28.08 -2.28 -3.60
CA VAL A 5 -28.40 -3.60 -3.04
C VAL A 5 -27.11 -4.40 -3.04
N ARG A 6 -26.73 -4.90 -1.86
CA ARG A 6 -25.60 -5.81 -1.72
C ARG A 6 -25.98 -7.14 -2.40
N PRO A 7 -25.10 -7.74 -3.23
CA PRO A 7 -25.26 -9.13 -3.64
C PRO A 7 -25.64 -10.00 -2.45
N GLY A 8 -26.69 -10.82 -2.61
CA GLY A 8 -27.03 -11.84 -1.62
C GLY A 8 -25.87 -12.83 -1.46
N PRO A 9 -25.76 -13.52 -0.31
CA PRO A 9 -24.72 -14.54 -0.11
C PRO A 9 -24.77 -15.69 -1.14
N ASP A 10 -25.89 -15.81 -1.87
CA ASP A 10 -26.14 -16.84 -2.87
C ASP A 10 -25.95 -16.36 -4.33
N GLU A 11 -25.56 -15.10 -4.56
CA GLU A 11 -25.18 -14.66 -5.91
C GLU A 11 -23.81 -15.29 -6.27
N PRO A 12 -23.68 -15.88 -7.47
CA PRO A 12 -22.42 -16.48 -7.91
C PRO A 12 -21.32 -15.43 -7.88
N GLN A 13 -20.39 -15.57 -6.95
CA GLN A 13 -19.20 -14.73 -6.91
C GLN A 13 -18.47 -14.90 -8.24
N ALA A 14 -18.08 -13.78 -8.84
CA ALA A 14 -17.19 -13.80 -9.99
C ALA A 14 -16.02 -14.75 -9.69
N ALA A 15 -15.76 -15.69 -10.61
CA ALA A 15 -14.70 -16.67 -10.43
C ALA A 15 -13.39 -15.95 -10.06
N PRO A 16 -12.63 -16.47 -9.09
CA PRO A 16 -11.35 -15.86 -8.73
C PRO A 16 -10.50 -15.74 -9.99
N PRO A 17 -9.79 -14.61 -10.18
CA PRO A 17 -9.11 -14.33 -11.42
C PRO A 17 -8.07 -15.39 -11.77
N ALA A 18 -7.84 -15.57 -13.07
CA ALA A 18 -6.83 -16.48 -13.60
C ALA A 18 -5.44 -16.10 -13.07
N LYS A 19 -4.72 -17.06 -12.50
CA LYS A 19 -3.37 -16.84 -11.96
C LYS A 19 -2.44 -16.37 -13.08
N VAL A 20 -1.87 -15.18 -12.94
CA VAL A 20 -0.68 -14.79 -13.71
C VAL A 20 0.46 -15.74 -13.30
N PRO A 21 1.02 -16.55 -14.21
CA PRO A 21 2.13 -17.44 -13.87
C PRO A 21 3.36 -16.60 -13.49
N ALA A 22 4.01 -16.98 -12.39
CA ALA A 22 5.24 -16.32 -11.97
C ALA A 22 6.31 -16.46 -13.07
N PRO A 23 7.10 -15.41 -13.37
CA PRO A 23 8.21 -15.52 -14.31
C PRO A 23 9.18 -16.60 -13.84
N ALA A 24 9.69 -17.41 -14.78
CA ALA A 24 10.67 -18.44 -14.49
C ALA A 24 11.90 -17.83 -13.75
N GLY A 25 12.30 -18.45 -12.63
CA GLY A 25 13.50 -18.10 -11.88
C GLY A 25 13.32 -17.24 -10.61
N ALA A 26 12.10 -16.83 -10.23
CA ALA A 26 11.89 -16.14 -8.94
C ALA A 26 11.78 -17.15 -7.78
N GLU A 27 12.66 -17.01 -6.78
CA GLU A 27 12.72 -17.92 -5.62
C GLU A 27 11.94 -17.35 -4.43
N THR A 28 11.17 -18.20 -3.75
CA THR A 28 10.46 -17.79 -2.53
C THR A 28 11.47 -17.52 -1.41
N LEU A 29 11.34 -16.36 -0.74
CA LEU A 29 12.17 -16.03 0.42
C LEU A 29 11.94 -17.04 1.55
N THR A 30 13.02 -17.63 2.07
CA THR A 30 12.98 -18.58 3.19
C THR A 30 13.65 -17.99 4.45
N SER A 31 13.39 -18.60 5.61
CA SER A 31 14.04 -18.19 6.86
C SER A 31 15.56 -18.37 6.80
N ALA A 32 16.03 -19.48 6.20
CA ALA A 32 17.45 -19.75 6.01
C ALA A 32 18.12 -18.70 5.11
N ARG A 33 17.48 -18.34 3.99
CA ARG A 33 17.97 -17.28 3.10
C ARG A 33 18.02 -15.92 3.82
N LEU A 34 16.98 -15.58 4.59
CA LEU A 34 16.94 -14.33 5.34
C LEU A 34 18.08 -14.26 6.38
N THR A 35 18.32 -15.34 7.12
CA THR A 35 19.45 -15.44 8.05
C THR A 35 20.78 -15.25 7.33
N GLN A 36 20.97 -15.87 6.15
CA GLN A 36 22.18 -15.72 5.34
C GLN A 36 22.39 -14.28 4.87
N LEU A 37 21.34 -13.61 4.40
CA LEU A 37 21.41 -12.23 3.92
C LEU A 37 21.83 -11.25 5.03
N LEU A 38 21.32 -11.47 6.25
CA LEU A 38 21.57 -10.61 7.40
C LEU A 38 22.90 -10.92 8.12
N ALA A 39 23.48 -12.09 7.90
CA ALA A 39 24.75 -12.48 8.51
C ALA A 39 25.91 -11.63 7.99
N GLY A 40 26.55 -10.87 8.89
CA GLY A 40 27.65 -9.97 8.54
C GLY A 40 27.22 -8.79 7.66
N LEU A 41 25.94 -8.40 7.69
CA LEU A 41 25.44 -7.23 6.97
C LEU A 41 26.11 -5.96 7.52
N ASN A 42 26.64 -5.13 6.63
CA ASN A 42 27.26 -3.84 6.95
C ASN A 42 27.06 -2.85 5.79
N ASP A 43 27.47 -1.61 5.97
CA ASP A 43 27.23 -0.55 4.97
C ASP A 43 27.87 -0.88 3.62
N ALA A 44 29.04 -1.54 3.62
CA ALA A 44 29.78 -1.88 2.40
C ALA A 44 29.08 -2.96 1.55
N ASN A 45 28.33 -3.88 2.17
CA ASN A 45 27.63 -4.96 1.46
C ASN A 45 26.10 -4.82 1.43
N TYR A 46 25.55 -3.79 2.08
CA TYR A 46 24.11 -3.56 2.20
C TYR A 46 23.39 -3.54 0.86
N GLN A 47 23.79 -2.65 -0.05
CA GLN A 47 23.11 -2.48 -1.35
C GLN A 47 23.31 -3.69 -2.26
N VAL A 48 24.52 -4.26 -2.25
CA VAL A 48 24.88 -5.44 -3.04
C VAL A 48 23.98 -6.64 -2.71
N ARG A 49 23.61 -6.80 -1.44
CA ARG A 49 22.70 -7.85 -1.00
C ARG A 49 21.23 -7.49 -1.16
N LEU A 50 20.87 -6.21 -0.97
CA LEU A 50 19.48 -5.77 -0.97
C LEU A 50 18.86 -5.80 -2.37
N LEU A 51 19.57 -5.28 -3.37
CA LEU A 51 19.00 -5.06 -4.71
C LEU A 51 18.54 -6.36 -5.38
N PRO A 52 19.33 -7.45 -5.43
CA PRO A 52 18.87 -8.70 -6.05
C PRO A 52 17.65 -9.29 -5.35
N GLU A 53 17.57 -9.15 -4.02
CA GLU A 53 16.44 -9.65 -3.23
C GLU A 53 15.17 -8.82 -3.46
N LEU A 54 15.31 -7.49 -3.60
CA LEU A 54 14.18 -6.65 -3.98
C LEU A 54 13.65 -7.02 -5.37
N GLU A 55 14.53 -7.22 -6.34
CA GLU A 55 14.14 -7.63 -7.70
C GLU A 55 13.47 -9.01 -7.69
N ASN A 56 14.03 -9.97 -6.94
CA ASN A 56 13.44 -11.29 -6.80
C ASN A 56 12.02 -11.21 -6.18
N LEU A 57 11.86 -10.46 -5.09
CA LEU A 57 10.57 -10.32 -4.41
C LEU A 57 9.51 -9.65 -5.30
N THR A 58 9.87 -8.62 -6.08
CA THR A 58 8.89 -7.93 -6.94
C THR A 58 8.44 -8.77 -8.13
N ARG A 59 9.19 -9.82 -8.48
CA ARG A 59 8.85 -10.80 -9.52
C ARG A 59 7.98 -11.95 -9.02
N LEU A 60 7.85 -12.13 -7.71
CA LEU A 60 6.96 -13.15 -7.14
C LEU A 60 5.49 -12.80 -7.41
N ASP A 61 4.64 -13.83 -7.46
CA ASP A 61 3.19 -13.63 -7.47
C ASP A 61 2.70 -12.98 -6.16
N LEU A 62 1.49 -12.44 -6.18
CA LEU A 62 0.91 -11.70 -5.05
C LEU A 62 0.90 -12.51 -3.75
N LYS A 63 0.62 -13.81 -3.83
CA LYS A 63 0.54 -14.70 -2.68
C LYS A 63 1.93 -14.90 -2.07
N LYS A 64 2.92 -15.22 -2.89
CA LYS A 64 4.30 -15.40 -2.44
C LYS A 64 4.92 -14.12 -1.89
N GLN A 65 4.59 -12.94 -2.45
CA GLN A 65 4.99 -11.66 -1.87
C GLN A 65 4.41 -11.47 -0.46
N ALA A 66 3.12 -11.75 -0.26
CA ALA A 66 2.50 -11.65 1.06
C ALA A 66 3.06 -12.67 2.07
N GLU A 67 3.37 -13.89 1.63
CA GLU A 67 4.05 -14.90 2.45
C GLU A 67 5.45 -14.43 2.88
N ALA A 68 6.23 -13.84 1.95
CA ALA A 68 7.52 -13.23 2.26
C ALA A 68 7.36 -12.08 3.28
N ASN A 69 6.34 -11.23 3.13
CA ASN A 69 6.05 -10.17 4.10
C ASN A 69 5.80 -10.73 5.51
N ALA A 70 4.98 -11.78 5.62
CA ALA A 70 4.70 -12.44 6.89
C ALA A 70 5.96 -13.05 7.51
N LEU A 71 6.81 -13.70 6.69
CA LEU A 71 8.08 -14.28 7.11
C LEU A 71 9.04 -13.20 7.65
N ILE A 72 9.22 -12.10 6.91
CA ILE A 72 10.06 -10.96 7.32
C ILE A 72 9.60 -10.42 8.67
N ASN A 73 8.30 -10.18 8.83
CA ASN A 73 7.73 -9.66 10.06
C ASN A 73 7.86 -10.64 11.24
N ASN A 74 7.70 -11.94 11.00
CA ASN A 74 7.89 -12.95 12.05
C ASN A 74 9.36 -13.05 12.49
N TRP A 75 10.28 -13.02 11.52
CA TRP A 75 11.71 -13.03 11.79
C TRP A 75 12.13 -11.80 12.61
N ALA A 76 11.69 -10.60 12.20
CA ALA A 76 11.96 -9.35 12.89
C ALA A 76 11.43 -9.30 14.34
N LYS A 77 10.34 -10.02 14.66
CA LYS A 77 9.78 -10.11 16.02
C LYS A 77 10.59 -11.03 16.93
N THR A 78 11.23 -12.05 16.36
CA THR A 78 11.86 -13.15 17.09
C THR A 78 13.37 -12.97 17.26
N HIS A 79 13.95 -11.97 16.60
CA HIS A 79 15.39 -11.72 16.61
C HIS A 79 15.71 -10.29 17.09
N LYS A 80 16.83 -10.14 17.79
CA LYS A 80 17.37 -8.82 18.13
C LYS A 80 18.09 -8.27 16.90
N LEU A 81 17.58 -7.17 16.36
CA LEU A 81 18.11 -6.52 15.15
C LEU A 81 19.07 -5.39 15.51
N ASP A 82 20.22 -5.34 14.83
CA ASP A 82 20.98 -4.09 14.72
C ASP A 82 20.32 -3.09 13.76
N GLU A 83 20.92 -1.92 13.61
CA GLU A 83 20.38 -0.85 12.76
C GLU A 83 20.34 -1.24 11.27
N ASN A 84 21.38 -1.91 10.76
CA ASN A 84 21.50 -2.27 9.36
C ASN A 84 20.55 -3.40 9.00
N GLN A 85 20.43 -4.41 9.86
CA GLN A 85 19.45 -5.48 9.71
C GLN A 85 18.02 -4.93 9.72
N ARG A 86 17.71 -3.98 10.62
CA ARG A 86 16.39 -3.33 10.66
C ARG A 86 16.09 -2.56 9.38
N LYS A 87 17.04 -1.76 8.87
CA LYS A 87 16.90 -1.03 7.60
C LYS A 87 16.67 -2.00 6.44
N PHE A 88 17.46 -3.07 6.37
CA PHE A 88 17.37 -4.07 5.32
C PHE A 88 16.01 -4.76 5.31
N LEU A 89 15.56 -5.25 6.46
CA LEU A 89 14.26 -5.89 6.61
C LEU A 89 13.11 -4.92 6.32
N TYR A 90 13.24 -3.64 6.68
CA TYR A 90 12.25 -2.61 6.35
C TYR A 90 12.08 -2.47 4.84
N GLU A 91 13.16 -2.44 4.06
CA GLU A 91 13.09 -2.34 2.59
C GLU A 91 12.40 -3.56 1.98
N LEU A 92 12.73 -4.78 2.44
CA LEU A 92 12.06 -6.01 2.00
C LEU A 92 10.58 -6.05 2.39
N ALA A 93 10.25 -5.62 3.62
CA ALA A 93 8.88 -5.56 4.10
C ALA A 93 8.07 -4.51 3.33
N ALA A 94 8.64 -3.34 3.06
CA ALA A 94 8.02 -2.31 2.25
C ALA A 94 7.78 -2.77 0.81
N ALA A 95 8.64 -3.64 0.27
CA ALA A 95 8.49 -4.19 -1.08
C ALA A 95 7.28 -5.11 -1.19
N THR A 96 6.97 -5.81 -0.11
CA THR A 96 5.96 -6.89 -0.07
C THR A 96 4.68 -6.49 0.66
N ALA A 97 4.68 -5.37 1.40
CA ALA A 97 3.53 -4.84 2.10
C ALA A 97 2.32 -4.52 1.19
N PRO A 98 2.47 -3.98 -0.04
CA PRO A 98 1.34 -3.80 -0.95
C PRO A 98 0.61 -5.12 -1.22
N ALA A 99 1.35 -6.19 -1.51
CA ALA A 99 0.77 -7.50 -1.78
C ALA A 99 -0.01 -8.05 -0.58
N ALA A 100 0.58 -7.95 0.61
CA ALA A 100 -0.08 -8.33 1.85
C ALA A 100 -1.35 -7.51 2.09
N ALA A 101 -1.32 -6.20 1.80
CA ALA A 101 -2.47 -5.32 1.93
C ALA A 101 -3.60 -5.67 0.94
N ALA A 102 -3.28 -5.96 -0.32
CA ALA A 102 -4.27 -6.39 -1.31
C ALA A 102 -4.98 -7.68 -0.88
N LEU A 103 -4.23 -8.71 -0.50
CA LEU A 103 -4.81 -9.99 -0.08
C LEU A 103 -5.62 -9.87 1.22
N GLN A 104 -5.16 -9.04 2.16
CA GLN A 104 -5.92 -8.81 3.39
C GLN A 104 -7.22 -8.03 3.12
N ALA A 105 -7.20 -7.04 2.21
CA ALA A 105 -8.41 -6.33 1.79
C ALA A 105 -9.40 -7.25 1.07
N ASP A 106 -8.92 -8.14 0.22
CA ASP A 106 -9.70 -9.16 -0.48
C ASP A 106 -10.39 -10.12 0.50
N LYS A 107 -9.64 -10.60 1.51
CA LYS A 107 -10.16 -11.43 2.59
C LYS A 107 -11.20 -10.69 3.44
N ASP A 108 -10.91 -9.45 3.81
CA ASP A 108 -11.79 -8.65 4.67
C ASP A 108 -13.09 -8.24 3.96
N TYR A 109 -13.09 -8.13 2.63
CA TYR A 109 -14.29 -7.89 1.83
C TYR A 109 -15.33 -9.00 1.99
N LEU A 110 -14.89 -10.25 2.20
CA LEU A 110 -15.77 -11.41 2.40
C LEU A 110 -16.42 -11.43 3.80
N LEU A 111 -16.04 -10.52 4.70
CA LEU A 111 -16.63 -10.43 6.03
C LEU A 111 -18.02 -9.77 5.99
N THR A 112 -18.90 -10.22 6.89
CA THR A 112 -20.10 -9.46 7.22
C THR A 112 -19.72 -8.10 7.79
N ALA A 113 -20.63 -7.12 7.76
CA ALA A 113 -20.34 -5.80 8.32
C ALA A 113 -19.91 -5.89 9.80
N ASP A 114 -20.53 -6.78 10.58
CA ASP A 114 -20.19 -7.01 11.98
C ASP A 114 -18.90 -7.81 12.15
N GLY A 115 -18.63 -8.81 11.28
CA GLY A 115 -17.35 -9.53 11.26
C GLY A 115 -16.19 -8.58 10.99
N PHE A 116 -16.35 -7.70 10.00
CA PHE A 116 -15.39 -6.66 9.69
C PHE A 116 -15.18 -5.72 10.89
N ARG A 117 -16.26 -5.21 11.51
CA ARG A 117 -16.17 -4.33 12.69
C ARG A 117 -15.51 -5.01 13.89
N LYS A 118 -15.80 -6.29 14.12
CA LYS A 118 -15.18 -7.08 15.21
C LYS A 118 -13.67 -7.23 15.00
N GLN A 119 -13.25 -7.50 13.76
CA GLN A 119 -11.84 -7.67 13.43
C GLN A 119 -11.08 -6.34 13.36
N ASN A 120 -11.70 -5.31 12.78
CA ASN A 120 -11.04 -4.05 12.44
C ASN A 120 -11.36 -2.87 13.37
N GLY A 121 -12.23 -3.07 14.35
CA GLY A 121 -12.69 -2.06 15.31
C GLY A 121 -14.00 -1.38 14.90
N PRO A 122 -14.73 -0.79 15.86
CA PRO A 122 -15.98 -0.10 15.57
C PRO A 122 -15.73 1.15 14.72
N TYR A 123 -16.36 1.22 13.55
CA TYR A 123 -16.48 2.47 12.82
C TYR A 123 -17.39 3.42 13.60
N ARG A 124 -16.85 4.56 14.07
CA ARG A 124 -17.70 5.63 14.58
C ARG A 124 -18.61 6.09 13.44
N GLU A 125 -19.92 6.01 13.61
CA GLU A 125 -20.92 6.36 12.58
C GLU A 125 -20.70 7.75 11.97
N LYS A 126 -20.09 8.68 12.71
CA LYS A 126 -19.90 10.07 12.31
C LYS A 126 -18.52 10.41 11.72
N SER A 127 -17.60 9.46 11.51
CA SER A 127 -16.27 9.81 10.97
C SER A 127 -15.80 8.96 9.79
N ASN A 128 -15.16 9.61 8.81
CA ASN A 128 -14.53 9.05 7.59
C ASN A 128 -13.33 8.10 7.88
N ASN A 129 -13.47 7.20 8.86
CA ASN A 129 -12.46 6.23 9.30
C ASN A 129 -12.07 5.22 8.22
N CYS A 130 -12.85 5.12 7.15
CA CYS A 130 -12.59 4.24 6.03
C CYS A 130 -11.22 4.53 5.39
N ARG A 131 -10.80 5.80 5.35
CA ARG A 131 -9.52 6.19 4.74
C ARG A 131 -8.29 5.64 5.50
N HIS A 132 -8.43 5.31 6.79
CA HIS A 132 -7.34 4.77 7.61
C HIS A 132 -7.13 3.28 7.41
N TYR A 133 -8.14 2.55 6.92
CA TYR A 133 -8.04 1.10 6.73
C TYR A 133 -6.97 0.75 5.69
N GLY A 134 -6.89 1.50 4.59
CA GLY A 134 -5.87 1.24 3.57
C GLY A 134 -4.45 1.30 4.14
N PHE A 135 -4.13 2.41 4.82
CA PHE A 135 -2.84 2.57 5.48
C PHE A 135 -2.61 1.56 6.61
N LYS A 136 -3.65 1.17 7.37
CA LYS A 136 -3.57 0.13 8.41
C LYS A 136 -2.92 -1.14 7.88
N LEU A 137 -3.31 -1.58 6.69
CA LEU A 137 -2.82 -2.83 6.15
C LEU A 137 -1.31 -2.75 5.84
N TYR A 138 -0.85 -1.61 5.31
CA TYR A 138 0.58 -1.35 5.16
C TYR A 138 1.31 -1.33 6.50
N TYR A 139 0.73 -0.72 7.53
CA TYR A 139 1.31 -0.73 8.88
C TYR A 139 1.42 -2.12 9.47
N GLN A 140 0.43 -2.98 9.27
CA GLN A 140 0.48 -4.37 9.70
C GLN A 140 1.62 -5.11 9.00
N GLY A 141 1.85 -4.82 7.71
CA GLY A 141 2.96 -5.37 6.92
C GLY A 141 4.35 -4.83 7.27
N LEU A 142 4.45 -3.77 8.08
CA LEU A 142 5.73 -3.16 8.50
C LEU A 142 5.98 -3.23 10.02
N GLY A 143 4.95 -3.57 10.82
CA GLY A 143 4.85 -3.24 12.25
C GLY A 143 6.11 -3.44 13.12
N PRO A 144 6.79 -4.60 13.09
CA PRO A 144 8.00 -4.87 13.87
C PRO A 144 9.23 -4.02 13.50
N LEU A 145 9.21 -3.44 12.29
CA LEU A 145 10.34 -2.75 11.68
C LEU A 145 10.22 -1.22 11.75
N LEU A 146 9.04 -0.73 12.14
CA LEU A 146 8.83 0.71 12.38
C LEU A 146 9.59 1.19 13.62
N GLU A 147 9.86 2.51 13.68
CA GLU A 147 10.52 3.13 14.84
C GLU A 147 9.82 2.71 16.16
N PRO A 148 10.59 2.36 17.21
CA PRO A 148 10.03 2.09 18.53
C PRO A 148 9.13 3.24 19.01
N GLY A 149 7.88 2.94 19.37
CA GLY A 149 6.88 3.94 19.78
C GLY A 149 5.89 4.34 18.68
N LEU A 150 6.29 4.26 17.40
CA LEU A 150 5.34 4.44 16.28
C LEU A 150 4.32 3.28 16.29
N SER A 151 4.78 2.04 16.44
CA SER A 151 3.92 0.85 16.44
C SER A 151 2.90 0.83 17.59
N LYS A 152 3.27 1.29 18.79
CA LYS A 152 2.36 1.40 19.95
C LYS A 152 1.30 2.48 19.74
N THR A 153 1.69 3.60 19.13
CA THR A 153 0.79 4.73 18.84
C THR A 153 -0.19 4.36 17.74
N LEU A 154 0.29 3.71 16.68
CA LEU A 154 -0.50 3.31 15.52
C LEU A 154 -1.41 2.12 15.86
N GLY A 155 -0.90 1.09 16.53
CA GLY A 155 -1.68 -0.09 16.92
C GLY A 155 -2.89 0.21 17.79
N LYS A 156 -2.83 1.21 18.68
CA LYS A 156 -3.97 1.63 19.51
C LYS A 156 -4.91 2.63 18.81
N LYS A 157 -4.39 3.45 17.89
CA LYS A 157 -5.12 4.56 17.24
C LYS A 157 -5.78 4.20 15.91
N ILE A 158 -5.49 3.03 15.33
CA ILE A 158 -6.11 2.64 14.06
C ILE A 158 -7.54 2.07 14.25
N TYR A 159 -7.93 1.71 15.48
CA TYR A 159 -9.26 1.18 15.80
C TYR A 159 -10.34 2.25 16.04
N GLY A 160 -10.01 3.55 15.94
CA GLY A 160 -10.96 4.65 16.04
C GLY A 160 -10.31 5.97 15.64
N ARG A 161 -11.07 6.93 15.09
CA ARG A 161 -10.57 8.28 14.76
C ARG A 161 -9.82 8.84 15.96
N PRO A 162 -8.50 9.07 15.90
CA PRO A 162 -7.83 9.82 16.94
C PRO A 162 -8.42 11.23 16.88
N SER A 163 -8.92 11.74 18.01
CA SER A 163 -9.21 13.16 18.13
C SER A 163 -7.91 13.92 17.84
N GLY A 164 -7.87 14.66 16.73
CA GLY A 164 -6.69 15.42 16.31
C GLY A 164 -5.79 14.77 15.24
N PHE A 165 -6.22 13.70 14.57
CA PHE A 165 -5.52 13.20 13.37
C PHE A 165 -5.91 14.06 12.15
N ASP A 166 -5.30 15.24 12.08
CA ASP A 166 -5.04 15.91 10.82
C ASP A 166 -4.05 15.02 10.03
N TRP A 167 -4.16 14.95 8.71
CA TRP A 167 -3.24 14.16 7.91
C TRP A 167 -1.78 14.58 8.11
N GLN A 168 -1.55 15.80 8.56
CA GLN A 168 -0.24 16.35 8.92
C GLN A 168 0.31 15.81 10.26
N SER A 169 -0.54 15.46 11.24
CA SER A 169 -0.13 15.01 12.58
C SER A 169 0.06 13.49 12.71
N SER A 170 -0.12 12.78 11.61
CA SER A 170 -0.25 11.32 11.56
C SER A 170 1.04 10.51 11.67
N GLY A 171 2.19 11.18 11.49
CA GLY A 171 3.45 10.52 11.22
C GLY A 171 3.52 9.83 9.84
N ILE A 172 2.41 9.78 9.07
CA ILE A 172 2.40 9.37 7.66
C ILE A 172 2.93 10.55 6.86
N LYS A 173 4.15 10.40 6.34
CA LYS A 173 4.72 11.39 5.44
C LYS A 173 4.24 11.11 4.03
N ARG A 174 3.76 12.15 3.34
CA ARG A 174 3.30 12.07 1.96
C ARG A 174 3.96 13.18 1.16
N TYR A 175 4.48 12.84 -0.01
CA TYR A 175 5.15 13.80 -0.87
C TYR A 175 4.57 13.70 -2.29
N PRO A 176 4.27 14.83 -2.95
CA PRO A 176 4.12 14.82 -4.39
C PRO A 176 5.34 14.16 -5.01
N ALA A 177 5.15 13.34 -6.05
CA ALA A 177 6.27 12.66 -6.72
C ALA A 177 7.37 13.65 -7.17
N ARG A 178 6.97 14.82 -7.68
CA ARG A 178 7.90 15.89 -8.08
C ARG A 178 8.76 16.41 -6.92
N ASP A 179 8.17 16.58 -5.74
CA ASP A 179 8.88 17.08 -4.57
C ASP A 179 9.81 16.01 -3.99
N TRP A 180 9.36 14.76 -3.97
CA TRP A 180 10.19 13.62 -3.60
C TRP A 180 11.41 13.50 -4.50
N ASP A 181 11.22 13.66 -5.81
CA ASP A 181 12.29 13.53 -6.80
C ASP A 181 13.37 14.60 -6.69
N ARG A 182 13.00 15.79 -6.21
CA ARG A 182 13.94 16.90 -5.95
C ARG A 182 14.76 16.71 -4.68
N MET A 183 14.39 15.78 -3.81
CA MET A 183 15.13 15.54 -2.57
C MET A 183 16.45 14.82 -2.83
N SER A 184 17.51 15.27 -2.14
CA SER A 184 18.77 14.53 -2.08
C SER A 184 18.57 13.17 -1.40
N GLN A 185 19.53 12.25 -1.57
CA GLN A 185 19.45 10.94 -0.91
C GLN A 185 19.40 11.08 0.62
N ASP A 186 20.18 11.97 1.21
CA ASP A 186 20.18 12.23 2.65
C ASP A 186 18.83 12.75 3.14
N GLN A 187 18.18 13.62 2.37
CA GLN A 187 16.84 14.11 2.68
C GLN A 187 15.82 12.97 2.66
N LYS A 188 15.87 12.09 1.65
CA LYS A 188 14.99 10.91 1.54
C LYS A 188 15.22 9.94 2.69
N ASP A 189 16.47 9.66 3.02
CA ASP A 189 16.86 8.81 4.14
C ASP A 189 16.32 9.34 5.48
N ALA A 190 16.46 10.65 5.72
CA ALA A 190 15.89 11.31 6.89
C ALA A 190 14.35 11.27 6.92
N LYS A 191 13.68 11.20 5.75
CA LYS A 191 12.23 11.00 5.71
C LYS A 191 11.84 9.56 6.05
N LEU A 192 12.60 8.59 5.57
CA LEU A 192 12.34 7.15 5.68
C LEU A 192 12.69 6.53 7.03
N ALA A 193 13.55 7.14 7.85
CA ALA A 193 14.02 6.67 9.16
C ALA A 193 12.94 5.95 10.00
N GLY A 194 12.75 4.63 9.75
CA GLY A 194 11.72 3.77 10.35
C GLY A 194 10.26 4.25 10.24
N ARG A 195 9.93 5.13 9.29
CA ARG A 195 8.57 5.69 9.12
C ARG A 195 8.02 5.37 7.74
N PRO A 196 6.77 4.88 7.65
CA PRO A 196 6.13 4.68 6.37
C PRO A 196 5.91 6.04 5.72
N THR A 197 6.55 6.19 4.58
CA THR A 197 6.49 7.37 3.74
C THR A 197 5.84 6.95 2.44
N PHE A 198 4.93 7.77 1.94
CA PHE A 198 4.28 7.53 0.66
C PHE A 198 4.63 8.65 -0.30
N VAL A 199 4.84 8.30 -1.56
CA VAL A 199 4.73 9.26 -2.65
C VAL A 199 3.36 9.15 -3.26
N TYR A 200 2.87 10.23 -3.83
CA TYR A 200 1.62 10.19 -4.56
C TYR A 200 1.74 10.80 -5.95
N TYR A 201 0.99 10.20 -6.86
CA TYR A 201 0.84 10.58 -8.25
C TYR A 201 -0.62 10.94 -8.46
N THR A 202 -0.89 12.13 -8.99
CA THR A 202 -2.26 12.59 -9.25
C THR A 202 -2.48 12.61 -10.76
N TYR A 203 -3.59 12.00 -11.17
CA TYR A 203 -4.02 11.86 -12.55
C TYR A 203 -5.37 12.56 -12.74
N ASP A 204 -5.66 13.00 -13.96
CA ASP A 204 -7.04 13.26 -14.35
C ASP A 204 -7.79 11.90 -14.37
N SER A 205 -9.01 11.89 -13.84
CA SER A 205 -9.86 10.69 -13.85
C SER A 205 -10.13 10.11 -15.25
N LYS A 206 -10.00 10.91 -16.30
CA LYS A 206 -10.18 10.51 -17.70
C LYS A 206 -9.00 9.73 -18.25
N ASP A 207 -7.81 9.84 -17.65
CA ASP A 207 -6.59 9.16 -18.09
C ASP A 207 -6.52 7.72 -17.55
N LEU A 208 -7.59 6.96 -17.75
CA LEU A 208 -7.74 5.61 -17.20
C LEU A 208 -6.59 4.67 -17.61
N ASP A 209 -6.12 4.78 -18.85
CA ASP A 209 -5.00 3.98 -19.35
C ASP A 209 -3.69 4.28 -18.60
N ALA A 210 -3.43 5.56 -18.31
CA ALA A 210 -2.25 5.96 -17.56
C ALA A 210 -2.34 5.51 -16.08
N ILE A 211 -3.54 5.60 -15.50
CA ILE A 211 -3.82 5.08 -14.15
C ILE A 211 -3.56 3.57 -14.12
N LEU A 212 -4.20 2.79 -15.01
CA LEU A 212 -4.10 1.33 -15.04
C LEU A 212 -2.66 0.85 -15.27
N LYS A 213 -1.90 1.48 -16.19
CA LYS A 213 -0.49 1.15 -16.43
C LYS A 213 0.41 1.37 -15.21
N THR A 214 0.03 2.29 -14.32
CA THR A 214 0.81 2.61 -13.12
C THR A 214 0.45 1.74 -11.91
N LEU A 215 -0.74 1.13 -11.92
CA LEU A 215 -1.25 0.41 -10.77
C LEU A 215 -0.62 -0.98 -10.62
N LYS A 216 -0.22 -1.29 -9.39
CA LYS A 216 0.16 -2.63 -8.94
C LYS A 216 -0.79 -3.05 -7.81
N PRO A 217 -1.17 -4.33 -7.70
CA PRO A 217 -1.99 -4.80 -6.59
C PRO A 217 -1.39 -4.37 -5.24
N GLY A 218 -2.26 -3.87 -4.36
CA GLY A 218 -1.90 -3.27 -3.09
C GLY A 218 -1.90 -1.75 -3.12
N ASP A 219 -1.69 -1.12 -4.28
CA ASP A 219 -1.66 0.34 -4.40
C ASP A 219 -2.94 0.97 -3.81
N LEU A 220 -2.73 1.99 -2.98
CA LEU A 220 -3.80 2.75 -2.38
C LEU A 220 -4.25 3.85 -3.34
N ILE A 221 -5.53 3.88 -3.67
CA ILE A 221 -6.12 4.84 -4.59
C ILE A 221 -7.06 5.75 -3.79
N GLY A 222 -6.86 7.05 -3.88
CA GLY A 222 -7.82 8.07 -3.49
C GLY A 222 -8.47 8.67 -4.71
N VAL A 223 -9.79 8.90 -4.68
CA VAL A 223 -10.50 9.63 -5.74
C VAL A 223 -11.21 10.81 -5.13
N ASP A 224 -11.00 12.00 -5.68
CA ASP A 224 -11.75 13.19 -5.27
C ASP A 224 -12.95 13.38 -6.20
N ARG A 225 -14.16 13.15 -5.65
CA ARG A 225 -15.42 13.33 -6.38
C ARG A 225 -16.01 14.72 -6.22
N ASN A 226 -15.46 15.54 -5.32
CA ASN A 226 -15.91 16.91 -5.13
C ASN A 226 -14.77 17.75 -4.52
N PRO A 227 -14.06 18.54 -5.35
CA PRO A 227 -12.93 19.34 -4.90
C PRO A 227 -13.31 20.41 -3.85
N ARG A 228 -14.60 20.77 -3.75
CA ARG A 228 -15.08 21.73 -2.74
C ARG A 228 -15.28 21.10 -1.37
N THR A 229 -15.62 19.80 -1.31
CA THR A 229 -15.92 19.10 -0.06
C THR A 229 -14.85 18.10 0.35
N GLN A 230 -13.81 17.94 -0.47
CA GLN A 230 -12.75 16.93 -0.30
C GLN A 230 -13.35 15.55 -0.02
N ASN A 231 -14.41 15.21 -0.77
CA ASN A 231 -15.11 13.93 -0.64
C ASN A 231 -14.27 12.83 -1.30
N ALA A 232 -13.12 12.57 -0.69
CA ALA A 232 -12.18 11.55 -1.09
C ALA A 232 -12.73 10.17 -0.70
N HIS A 233 -13.01 9.36 -1.71
CA HIS A 233 -13.18 7.91 -1.54
C HIS A 233 -11.81 7.26 -1.65
N VAL A 234 -11.60 6.16 -0.93
CA VAL A 234 -10.32 5.45 -0.91
C VAL A 234 -10.57 3.98 -1.14
N GLY A 235 -9.69 3.34 -1.90
CA GLY A 235 -9.71 1.90 -2.13
C GLY A 235 -8.31 1.33 -2.29
N ILE A 236 -8.20 0.01 -2.17
CA ILE A 236 -6.98 -0.73 -2.50
C ILE A 236 -7.20 -1.45 -3.81
N TYR A 237 -6.32 -1.21 -4.78
CA TYR A 237 -6.32 -1.95 -6.03
C TYR A 237 -5.94 -3.41 -5.75
N VAL A 238 -6.74 -4.37 -6.23
CA VAL A 238 -6.48 -5.80 -5.98
C VAL A 238 -6.07 -6.57 -7.25
N GLY A 239 -5.88 -5.87 -8.37
CA GLY A 239 -5.55 -6.47 -9.67
C GLY A 239 -6.75 -6.50 -10.61
N ASP A 240 -6.49 -6.77 -11.89
CA ASP A 240 -7.51 -7.01 -12.93
C ASP A 240 -8.61 -5.94 -13.02
N GLY A 241 -8.23 -4.67 -12.86
CA GLY A 241 -9.18 -3.57 -12.89
C GLY A 241 -10.14 -3.53 -11.69
N GLN A 242 -9.90 -4.31 -10.64
CA GLN A 242 -10.76 -4.38 -9.45
C GLN A 242 -10.17 -3.58 -8.28
N ILE A 243 -11.06 -2.96 -7.51
CA ILE A 243 -10.71 -2.20 -6.31
C ILE A 243 -11.59 -2.62 -5.13
N ILE A 244 -10.97 -2.78 -3.96
CA ILE A 244 -11.72 -2.85 -2.70
C ILE A 244 -11.91 -1.43 -2.19
N HIS A 245 -13.05 -0.86 -2.51
CA HIS A 245 -13.48 0.45 -2.05
C HIS A 245 -13.83 0.39 -0.56
N ILE A 246 -13.17 1.24 0.21
CA ILE A 246 -13.33 1.27 1.65
C ILE A 246 -14.55 2.10 2.01
N GLY A 247 -15.69 1.41 2.15
CA GLY A 247 -16.96 1.97 2.60
C GLY A 247 -17.40 1.43 3.96
N ARG A 248 -18.70 1.56 4.23
CA ARG A 248 -19.36 0.86 5.35
C ARG A 248 -20.56 0.10 4.79
N PRO A 249 -20.42 -1.18 4.41
CA PRO A 249 -19.24 -2.06 4.49
C PRO A 249 -18.21 -1.85 3.36
N LEU A 250 -17.17 -2.70 3.28
CA LEU A 250 -16.29 -2.74 2.10
C LEU A 250 -17.11 -3.11 0.85
N TYR A 251 -16.75 -2.49 -0.27
CA TYR A 251 -17.34 -2.75 -1.59
C TYR A 251 -16.24 -3.21 -2.54
N ARG A 252 -16.57 -4.14 -3.43
CA ARG A 252 -15.74 -4.42 -4.59
C ARG A 252 -16.34 -3.66 -5.77
N ASP A 253 -15.54 -2.78 -6.35
CA ASP A 253 -15.92 -1.98 -7.51
C ASP A 253 -14.98 -2.31 -8.68
N ASP A 254 -15.49 -2.12 -9.89
CA ASP A 254 -14.63 -1.95 -11.06
C ASP A 254 -13.91 -0.60 -10.96
N LEU A 255 -12.61 -0.55 -11.25
CA LEU A 255 -11.80 0.65 -11.14
C LEU A 255 -12.34 1.76 -12.06
N LYS A 256 -12.74 1.42 -13.29
CA LYS A 256 -13.30 2.38 -14.24
C LYS A 256 -14.51 3.06 -13.64
N ASP A 257 -15.42 2.29 -13.04
CA ASP A 257 -16.60 2.84 -12.39
C ASP A 257 -16.27 3.62 -11.12
N PHE A 258 -15.29 3.16 -10.35
CA PHE A 258 -14.82 3.83 -9.15
C PHE A 258 -14.29 5.23 -9.44
N VAL A 259 -13.50 5.39 -10.52
CA VAL A 259 -12.85 6.65 -10.92
C VAL A 259 -13.71 7.52 -11.83
N ARG A 260 -14.70 6.98 -12.55
CA ARG A 260 -15.50 7.71 -13.56
C ARG A 260 -16.20 8.99 -13.05
N ARG A 261 -16.50 9.05 -11.75
CA ARG A 261 -17.15 10.22 -11.11
C ARG A 261 -16.17 11.11 -10.36
N ALA A 262 -14.88 10.79 -10.42
CA ALA A 262 -13.84 11.59 -9.82
C ALA A 262 -13.47 12.76 -10.73
N HIS A 263 -12.92 13.82 -10.16
CA HIS A 263 -12.17 14.82 -10.90
C HIS A 263 -10.71 14.38 -11.01
N THR A 264 -10.14 13.94 -9.89
CA THR A 264 -8.75 13.50 -9.81
C THR A 264 -8.65 12.12 -9.16
N VAL A 265 -7.64 11.37 -9.57
CA VAL A 265 -7.26 10.09 -9.00
C VAL A 265 -5.85 10.23 -8.44
N THR A 266 -5.68 9.94 -7.16
CA THR A 266 -4.39 9.95 -6.48
C THR A 266 -3.97 8.52 -6.17
N VAL A 267 -2.87 8.07 -6.73
CA VAL A 267 -2.24 6.77 -6.42
C VAL A 267 -1.14 7.00 -5.41
N TYR A 268 -1.26 6.40 -4.23
CA TYR A 268 -0.24 6.43 -3.18
C TYR A 268 0.61 5.18 -3.25
N LYS A 269 1.93 5.35 -3.35
CA LYS A 269 2.90 4.25 -3.34
C LYS A 269 3.77 4.35 -2.09
N LEU A 270 3.91 3.24 -1.38
CA LEU A 270 4.83 3.15 -0.25
C LEU A 270 6.26 3.29 -0.76
N VAL A 271 6.99 4.24 -0.18
CA VAL A 271 8.36 4.57 -0.58
C VAL A 271 9.34 3.53 -0.04
N ARG A 272 10.31 3.25 -0.90
CA ARG A 272 11.55 2.50 -0.63
C ARG A 272 12.74 3.32 -1.13
N ARG A 273 13.93 3.08 -0.59
CA ARG A 273 15.15 3.77 -1.08
C ARG A 273 15.37 3.56 -2.58
N ASN A 274 15.12 2.35 -3.06
CA ASN A 274 15.31 1.95 -4.46
C ASN A 274 13.96 1.72 -5.16
N MET A 275 13.00 2.62 -4.96
CA MET A 275 11.68 2.51 -5.58
C MET A 275 11.77 2.78 -7.09
N GLU A 276 11.31 1.83 -7.90
CA GLU A 276 11.03 2.07 -9.33
C GLU A 276 10.07 3.25 -9.49
N LYS A 277 10.46 4.23 -10.28
CA LYS A 277 9.56 5.31 -10.67
C LYS A 277 8.57 4.77 -11.69
N PRO A 278 7.26 5.09 -11.57
CA PRO A 278 6.38 4.93 -12.72
C PRO A 278 6.95 5.72 -13.89
N ASP A 279 6.89 5.15 -15.09
CA ASP A 279 7.18 5.91 -16.29
C ASP A 279 6.06 6.93 -16.50
N LEU A 280 6.34 8.20 -16.18
CA LEU A 280 5.42 9.31 -16.33
C LEU A 280 5.63 10.08 -17.65
N SER A 281 6.51 9.61 -18.54
CA SER A 281 6.80 10.30 -19.81
C SER A 281 5.52 10.50 -20.65
N MET A 282 4.54 9.61 -20.51
CA MET A 282 3.24 9.70 -21.17
C MET A 282 2.25 10.71 -20.56
N LEU A 283 2.47 11.19 -19.33
CA LEU A 283 1.62 12.23 -18.72
C LEU A 283 2.07 13.64 -19.09
N MET A 284 3.32 13.78 -19.55
CA MET A 284 3.94 15.07 -19.89
C MET A 284 3.86 15.39 -21.39
N SER A 285 3.23 14.53 -22.20
CA SER A 285 3.03 14.77 -23.64
C SER A 285 1.86 15.71 -23.95
N GLY A 286 1.16 16.22 -22.93
CA GLY A 286 0.32 17.39 -23.10
C GLY A 286 1.22 18.61 -23.24
N GLU A 287 1.39 19.10 -24.47
CA GLU A 287 1.97 20.42 -24.71
C GLU A 287 1.32 21.44 -23.77
N PRO A 288 2.09 22.41 -23.23
CA PRO A 288 1.49 23.49 -22.47
C PRO A 288 0.41 24.14 -23.34
N VAL A 289 -0.83 24.15 -22.85
CA VAL A 289 -1.89 24.96 -23.43
C VAL A 289 -1.37 26.39 -23.35
N GLY A 290 -0.96 26.93 -24.51
CA GLY A 290 -0.39 28.26 -24.64
C GLY A 290 -1.34 29.31 -24.07
N ASP A 291 -0.72 30.37 -23.53
CA ASP A 291 -1.38 31.58 -23.02
C ASP A 291 -2.40 32.19 -24.00
#